data_AF-A0A963L857-F1
#
_entry.id   AF-A0A963L857-F1
#
_cell.length_a   1.000
_cell.length_b   1.000
_cell.length_c   1.000
_cell.angle_alpha   90.00
_cell.angle_beta   90.00
_cell.angle_gamma   90.00
#
_symmetry.space_group_name_H-M   'P 1'
#
loop_
_entity.id
_entity.type
_entity.pdbx_description
1 polymer ?
#
loop_
_entity_poly.entity_id
_entity_poly.type
_entity_poly.pdbx_seq_one_letter_code
_entity_poly.pdbx_strand_id
1 'polypeptide(L)'
;MPQRLLRNYAVPSDRFDEMLAAPGAPRPHWGAFLRALAARREAEVGDALAAMEREIRDSGITYNVYADPEGADRPWQVDPLPLLIAPAEWAQIEAGIAQRAELLNRVLADLYGAQTLLSSGAVPPSVVFGHSGFLHQVQGIRPPGGVHLFHYAADLARSPDGHWWVFDDRTQAPSGAGYALENRLIVSRVFPRLFRDLRVQHMASFFDAFRESLHQWAPRGDGEPLVALLTPGPYNETYFEHALLARYLGFALVEGGDLTVRDGKVWLKTVEGLKRVHALLRRQD
;
A
#
# COMPACT_ATOMS: atom_id res chain seq x y z
N MET A 1 0.99 -29.56 21.15
CA MET A 1 -0.48 -29.38 21.06
C MET A 1 -0.79 -27.89 21.10
N PRO A 2 -1.57 -27.33 20.15
CA PRO A 2 -1.95 -25.92 20.11
C PRO A 2 -2.57 -25.40 21.42
N GLN A 3 -3.20 -26.29 22.19
CA GLN A 3 -3.78 -26.01 23.51
C GLN A 3 -2.80 -25.37 24.51
N ARG A 4 -1.49 -25.64 24.41
CA ARG A 4 -0.48 -25.00 25.28
C ARG A 4 -0.30 -23.51 24.93
N LEU A 5 -0.31 -23.18 23.64
CA LEU A 5 -0.14 -21.80 23.15
C LEU A 5 -1.36 -20.93 23.48
N LEU A 6 -2.55 -21.51 23.42
CA LEU A 6 -3.81 -20.79 23.55
C LEU A 6 -4.32 -20.68 25.00
N ARG A 7 -3.57 -21.19 25.98
CA ARG A 7 -4.03 -21.30 27.39
C ARG A 7 -4.44 -19.96 28.00
N ASN A 8 -3.74 -18.88 27.63
CA ASN A 8 -3.98 -17.54 28.14
C ASN A 8 -4.64 -16.63 27.09
N TYR A 9 -5.06 -17.17 25.95
CA TYR A 9 -5.70 -16.39 24.89
C TYR A 9 -7.20 -16.27 25.19
N ALA A 10 -7.65 -15.05 25.48
CA ALA A 10 -9.05 -14.75 25.74
C ALA A 10 -9.73 -14.30 24.44
N VAL A 11 -10.76 -15.05 24.01
CA VAL A 11 -11.63 -14.64 22.90
C VAL A 11 -12.62 -13.61 23.43
N PRO A 12 -12.58 -12.36 22.98
CA PRO A 12 -13.54 -11.36 23.42
C PRO A 12 -14.93 -11.70 22.88
N SER A 13 -15.97 -11.49 23.69
CA SER A 13 -17.36 -11.80 23.30
C SER A 13 -18.03 -10.69 22.48
N ASP A 14 -17.41 -9.52 22.40
CA ASP A 14 -17.95 -8.29 21.80
C ASP A 14 -17.43 -8.00 20.39
N ARG A 15 -16.52 -8.83 19.86
CA ARG A 15 -15.90 -8.62 18.55
C ARG A 15 -15.55 -9.92 17.85
N PHE A 16 -15.31 -9.81 16.55
CA PHE A 16 -14.83 -10.94 15.75
C PHE A 16 -13.38 -11.25 16.10
N ASP A 17 -13.11 -12.52 16.43
CA ASP A 17 -11.75 -13.02 16.65
C ASP A 17 -11.21 -13.67 15.37
N GLU A 18 -10.08 -13.17 14.87
CA GLU A 18 -9.46 -13.62 13.63
C GLU A 18 -8.89 -15.03 13.76
N MET A 19 -8.42 -15.43 14.94
CA MET A 19 -7.72 -16.70 15.14
C MET A 19 -8.66 -17.83 15.56
N LEU A 20 -9.60 -17.56 16.47
CA LEU A 20 -10.47 -18.55 17.10
C LEU A 20 -11.94 -18.35 16.70
N ALA A 21 -12.61 -19.45 16.34
CA ALA A 21 -14.06 -19.45 16.12
C ALA A 21 -14.85 -19.53 17.43
N ALA A 22 -14.23 -20.14 18.44
CA ALA A 22 -14.71 -20.24 19.82
C ALA A 22 -13.50 -20.48 20.74
N PRO A 23 -13.61 -20.31 22.06
CA PRO A 23 -12.51 -20.59 22.99
C PRO A 23 -11.88 -21.98 22.75
N GLY A 24 -10.58 -22.00 22.47
CA GLY A 24 -9.82 -23.23 22.19
C GLY A 24 -10.07 -23.88 20.82
N ALA A 25 -10.89 -23.27 19.95
CA ALA A 25 -11.22 -23.77 18.62
C ALA A 25 -10.70 -22.82 17.53
N PRO A 26 -9.47 -23.05 17.00
CA PRO A 26 -8.94 -22.24 15.92
C PRO A 26 -9.75 -22.31 14.64
N ARG A 27 -9.81 -21.20 13.90
CA ARG A 27 -10.36 -21.19 12.55
C ARG A 27 -9.52 -22.09 11.62
N PRO A 28 -10.13 -22.72 10.60
CA PRO A 28 -9.43 -23.70 9.76
C PRO A 28 -8.13 -23.19 9.13
N HIS A 29 -8.11 -21.95 8.64
CA HIS A 29 -6.94 -21.35 7.98
C HIS A 29 -5.79 -21.05 8.97
N TRP A 30 -6.06 -20.93 10.27
CA TRP A 30 -5.04 -20.80 11.32
C TRP A 30 -4.43 -22.13 11.76
N GLY A 31 -5.07 -23.26 11.45
CA GLY A 31 -4.67 -24.57 11.97
C GLY A 31 -3.24 -24.96 11.60
N ALA A 32 -2.81 -24.72 10.36
CA ALA A 32 -1.45 -25.03 9.91
C ALA A 32 -0.41 -24.14 10.62
N PHE A 33 -0.70 -22.85 10.76
CA PHE A 33 0.15 -21.90 11.46
C PHE A 33 0.35 -22.29 12.93
N LEU A 34 -0.75 -22.57 13.64
CA LEU A 34 -0.70 -22.93 15.05
C LEU A 34 0.01 -24.27 15.29
N ARG A 35 -0.12 -25.24 14.38
CA ARG A 35 0.64 -26.51 14.46
C ARG A 35 2.13 -26.28 14.26
N ALA A 36 2.50 -25.47 13.27
CA ALA A 36 3.91 -25.14 13.01
C ALA A 36 4.54 -24.38 14.18
N LEU A 37 3.81 -23.42 14.76
CA LEU A 37 4.28 -22.68 15.92
C LEU A 37 4.38 -23.58 17.16
N ALA A 38 3.40 -24.46 17.39
CA ALA A 38 3.40 -25.39 18.53
C ALA A 38 4.48 -26.48 18.45
N ALA A 39 5.07 -26.70 17.27
CA ALA A 39 6.17 -27.63 17.07
C ALA A 39 7.55 -27.01 17.39
N ARG A 40 7.65 -25.68 17.52
CA ARG A 40 8.90 -25.00 17.84
C ARG A 40 9.18 -25.01 19.34
N ARG A 41 10.46 -25.03 19.69
CA ARG A 41 10.91 -24.81 21.07
C ARG A 41 10.87 -23.32 21.38
N GLU A 42 10.66 -22.96 22.64
CA GLU A 42 10.61 -21.55 23.08
C GLU A 42 11.87 -20.76 22.70
N ALA A 43 13.05 -21.39 22.84
CA ALA A 43 14.32 -20.80 22.40
C ALA A 43 14.33 -20.46 20.90
N GLU A 44 13.77 -21.32 20.05
CA GLU A 44 13.72 -21.09 18.59
C GLU A 44 12.76 -19.95 18.21
N VAL A 45 11.75 -19.68 19.05
CA VAL A 45 10.89 -18.51 18.89
C VAL A 45 11.63 -17.26 19.33
N GLY A 46 12.32 -17.30 20.48
CA GLY A 46 13.15 -16.18 20.94
C GLY A 46 14.23 -15.78 19.93
N ASP A 47 14.97 -16.75 19.38
CA ASP A 47 15.99 -16.51 18.36
C ASP A 47 15.41 -15.88 17.10
N ALA A 48 14.21 -16.31 16.70
CA ALA A 48 13.49 -15.78 15.55
C ALA A 48 13.06 -14.32 15.75
N LEU A 49 12.55 -13.97 16.95
CA LEU A 49 12.19 -12.59 17.30
C LEU A 49 13.43 -11.69 17.34
N ALA A 50 14.51 -12.14 17.97
CA ALA A 50 15.75 -11.39 18.01
C ALA A 50 16.36 -11.19 16.60
N ALA A 51 16.20 -12.17 15.70
CA ALA A 51 16.60 -12.02 14.31
C ALA A 51 15.74 -10.99 13.57
N MET A 52 14.42 -10.98 13.82
CA MET A 52 13.50 -9.98 13.27
C MET A 52 13.85 -8.56 13.71
N GLU A 53 14.14 -8.35 14.99
CA GLU A 53 14.56 -7.05 15.53
C GLU A 53 15.87 -6.54 14.92
N ARG A 54 16.83 -7.44 14.67
CA ARG A 54 18.06 -7.10 13.95
C ARG A 54 17.76 -6.71 12.50
N GLU A 55 16.91 -7.47 11.82
CA GLU A 55 16.54 -7.18 10.43
C GLU A 55 15.82 -5.82 10.29
N ILE A 56 14.90 -5.49 11.19
CA ILE A 56 14.23 -4.19 11.24
C ILE A 56 15.27 -3.07 11.38
N ARG A 57 16.25 -3.25 12.28
CA ARG A 57 17.33 -2.29 12.49
C ARG A 57 18.23 -2.15 11.26
N ASP A 58 18.60 -3.27 10.66
CA ASP A 58 19.54 -3.31 9.52
C ASP A 58 18.89 -2.83 8.22
N SER A 59 17.58 -3.04 8.04
CA SER A 59 16.81 -2.51 6.90
C SER A 59 16.61 -1.00 6.96
N GLY A 60 16.74 -0.39 8.15
CA GLY A 60 16.56 1.04 8.36
C GLY A 60 15.11 1.51 8.16
N ILE A 61 14.13 0.63 8.32
CA ILE A 61 12.71 0.97 8.20
C ILE A 61 12.29 1.96 9.29
N THR A 62 11.76 3.11 8.88
CA THR A 62 11.32 4.19 9.78
C THR A 62 9.98 4.78 9.35
N TYR A 63 9.28 5.35 10.33
CA TYR A 63 8.13 6.23 10.12
C TYR A 63 8.34 7.47 10.99
N ASN A 64 8.54 8.63 10.36
CA ASN A 64 8.94 9.83 11.10
C ASN A 64 7.67 10.58 11.55
N VAL A 65 7.25 10.40 12.81
CA VAL A 65 6.12 11.15 13.38
C VAL A 65 6.61 12.54 13.81
N TYR A 66 6.30 13.57 13.03
CA TYR A 66 6.74 14.95 13.27
C TYR A 66 6.13 15.65 14.51
N ALA A 67 5.37 14.94 15.35
CA ALA A 67 4.69 15.49 16.53
C ALA A 67 5.30 15.05 17.88
N ASP A 68 6.46 14.39 17.88
CA ASP A 68 7.17 14.03 19.11
C ASP A 68 8.25 15.08 19.45
N PRO A 69 8.15 15.83 20.56
CA PRO A 69 9.13 16.83 20.98
C PRO A 69 10.54 16.26 21.22
N GLU A 70 10.70 14.94 21.33
CA GLU A 70 11.99 14.27 21.51
C GLU A 70 12.68 13.83 20.20
N GLY A 71 12.08 14.08 19.03
CA GLY A 71 12.76 13.99 17.72
C GLY A 71 13.40 12.64 17.36
N ALA A 72 13.10 11.56 18.09
CA ALA A 72 13.71 10.26 17.84
C ALA A 72 12.93 9.51 16.76
N ASP A 73 13.60 9.16 15.66
CA ASP A 73 13.19 8.12 14.74
C ASP A 73 12.74 6.90 15.55
N ARG A 74 11.43 6.69 15.71
CA ARG A 74 10.94 5.53 16.43
C ARG A 74 11.20 4.32 15.53
N PRO A 75 11.94 3.30 16.02
CA PRO A 75 12.18 2.11 15.23
C PRO A 75 10.84 1.48 14.89
N TRP A 76 10.65 1.17 13.61
CA TRP A 76 9.43 0.53 13.12
C TRP A 76 9.19 -0.76 13.89
N GLN A 77 7.95 -1.00 14.31
CA GLN A 77 7.57 -2.20 15.05
C GLN A 77 6.76 -3.12 14.15
N VAL A 78 7.18 -4.38 14.07
CA VAL A 78 6.47 -5.42 13.33
C VAL A 78 6.01 -6.47 14.32
N ASP A 79 4.70 -6.73 14.37
CA ASP A 79 4.20 -7.90 15.07
C ASP A 79 4.58 -9.17 14.26
N PRO A 80 5.29 -10.13 14.88
CA PRO A 80 5.68 -11.37 14.20
C PRO A 80 4.48 -12.28 13.86
N LEU A 81 3.32 -12.08 14.50
CA LEU A 81 2.10 -12.83 14.23
C LEU A 81 1.37 -12.19 13.05
N PRO A 82 1.26 -12.88 11.90
CA PRO A 82 0.58 -12.33 10.73
C PRO A 82 -0.92 -12.34 10.94
N LEU A 83 -1.62 -11.38 10.33
CA LEU A 83 -3.05 -11.52 10.06
C LEU A 83 -3.25 -12.49 8.89
N LEU A 84 -3.84 -13.66 9.16
CA LEU A 84 -4.14 -14.66 8.14
C LEU A 84 -5.56 -14.46 7.60
N ILE A 85 -5.69 -14.20 6.30
CA ILE A 85 -6.98 -14.07 5.62
C ILE A 85 -7.17 -15.28 4.71
N ALA A 86 -8.35 -15.88 4.75
CA ALA A 86 -8.65 -17.05 3.93
C ALA A 86 -8.75 -16.68 2.43
N PRO A 87 -8.39 -17.57 1.49
CA PRO A 87 -8.41 -17.23 0.06
C PRO A 87 -9.78 -16.81 -0.47
N ALA A 88 -10.85 -17.48 -0.04
CA ALA A 88 -12.22 -17.14 -0.46
C ALA A 88 -12.67 -15.76 0.04
N GLU A 89 -12.19 -15.39 1.23
CA GLU A 89 -12.47 -14.09 1.82
C GLU A 89 -11.66 -12.98 1.13
N TRP A 90 -10.38 -13.22 0.89
CA TRP A 90 -9.54 -12.29 0.13
C TRP A 90 -10.08 -12.04 -1.27
N ALA A 91 -10.58 -13.07 -1.96
CA ALA A 91 -11.18 -12.92 -3.29
C ALA A 91 -12.42 -12.01 -3.28
N GLN A 92 -13.21 -12.00 -2.19
CA GLN A 92 -14.33 -11.08 -2.04
C GLN A 92 -13.87 -9.65 -1.81
N ILE A 93 -12.85 -9.46 -0.95
CA ILE A 93 -12.24 -8.14 -0.72
C ILE A 93 -11.67 -7.59 -2.03
N GLU A 94 -10.86 -8.39 -2.74
CA GLU A 94 -10.24 -8.03 -4.02
C GLU A 94 -11.28 -7.57 -5.04
N ALA A 95 -12.35 -8.35 -5.23
CA ALA A 95 -13.42 -8.00 -6.17
C ALA A 95 -14.14 -6.70 -5.76
N GLY A 96 -14.41 -6.52 -4.46
CA GLY A 96 -15.06 -5.31 -3.93
C GLY A 96 -14.20 -4.06 -4.08
N ILE A 97 -12.91 -4.16 -3.74
CA ILE A 97 -11.94 -3.06 -3.88
C ILE A 97 -11.71 -2.70 -5.34
N ALA A 98 -11.59 -3.69 -6.23
CA ALA A 98 -11.46 -3.44 -7.67
C ALA A 98 -12.70 -2.73 -8.24
N GLN A 99 -13.90 -3.18 -7.85
CA GLN A 99 -15.15 -2.52 -8.25
C GLN A 99 -15.20 -1.08 -7.74
N ARG A 100 -14.80 -0.84 -6.50
CA ARG A 100 -14.81 0.50 -5.88
C ARG A 100 -13.82 1.45 -6.56
N ALA A 101 -12.61 0.97 -6.86
CA ALA A 101 -11.61 1.73 -7.59
C ALA A 101 -12.11 2.15 -8.98
N GLU A 102 -12.75 1.23 -9.71
CA GLU A 102 -13.35 1.52 -11.02
C GLU A 102 -14.48 2.54 -10.92
N LEU A 103 -15.34 2.44 -9.91
CA LEU A 103 -16.40 3.41 -9.65
C LEU A 103 -15.82 4.81 -9.42
N LEU A 104 -14.83 4.93 -8.53
CA LEU A 104 -14.21 6.22 -8.21
C LEU A 104 -13.47 6.82 -9.41
N ASN A 105 -12.81 5.98 -10.21
CA ASN A 105 -12.18 6.42 -11.47
C ASN A 105 -13.22 7.00 -12.44
N ARG A 106 -14.36 6.34 -12.62
CA ARG A 106 -15.47 6.83 -13.47
C ARG A 106 -16.10 8.11 -12.95
N VAL A 107 -16.26 8.23 -11.62
CA VAL A 107 -16.74 9.47 -11.00
C VAL A 107 -15.79 10.61 -11.32
N LEU A 108 -14.48 10.44 -11.13
CA LEU A 108 -13.49 11.46 -11.50
C LEU A 108 -13.50 11.80 -12.99
N ALA A 109 -13.63 10.79 -13.86
CA ALA A 109 -13.71 10.98 -15.30
C ALA A 109 -14.96 11.80 -15.72
N ASP A 110 -16.11 11.57 -15.07
CA ASP A 110 -17.32 12.35 -15.34
C ASP A 110 -17.21 13.77 -14.77
N LEU A 111 -16.75 13.93 -13.52
CA LEU A 111 -16.62 15.23 -12.86
C LEU A 111 -15.69 16.18 -13.62
N TYR A 112 -14.56 15.67 -14.13
CA TYR A 112 -13.63 16.44 -14.97
C TYR A 112 -13.98 16.41 -16.46
N GLY A 113 -15.04 15.71 -16.85
CA GLY A 113 -15.45 15.49 -18.23
C GLY A 113 -16.86 16.03 -18.51
N ALA A 114 -17.79 15.12 -18.79
CA ALA A 114 -19.15 15.45 -19.25
C ALA A 114 -20.09 15.95 -18.13
N GLN A 115 -19.74 15.74 -16.86
CA GLN A 115 -20.50 16.18 -15.68
C GLN A 115 -21.97 15.70 -15.67
N THR A 116 -22.18 14.46 -16.09
CA THR A 116 -23.49 13.79 -16.10
C THR A 116 -24.02 13.58 -14.68
N LEU A 117 -23.14 13.28 -13.72
CA LEU A 117 -23.49 13.11 -12.31
C LEU A 117 -23.99 14.42 -11.69
N LEU A 118 -23.46 15.56 -12.14
CA LEU A 118 -23.89 16.88 -11.68
C LEU A 118 -25.23 17.28 -12.33
N SER A 119 -25.33 17.15 -13.65
CA SER A 119 -26.53 17.53 -14.41
C SER A 119 -27.74 16.64 -14.10
N SER A 120 -27.53 15.36 -13.76
CA SER A 120 -28.59 14.46 -13.30
C SER A 120 -29.00 14.67 -11.84
N GLY A 121 -28.21 15.41 -11.05
CA GLY A 121 -28.42 15.60 -9.62
C GLY A 121 -27.99 14.43 -8.74
N ALA A 122 -27.34 13.40 -9.29
CA ALA A 122 -26.79 12.28 -8.52
C ALA A 122 -25.69 12.73 -7.54
N VAL A 123 -24.92 13.76 -7.92
CA VAL A 123 -23.93 14.42 -7.06
C VAL A 123 -24.26 15.91 -7.00
N PRO A 124 -24.45 16.50 -5.81
CA PRO A 124 -24.70 17.93 -5.68
C PRO A 124 -23.50 18.76 -6.16
N PRO A 125 -23.68 19.74 -7.07
CA PRO A 125 -22.58 20.58 -7.55
C PRO A 125 -21.84 21.33 -6.45
N SER A 126 -22.53 21.71 -5.36
CA SER A 126 -21.94 22.41 -4.22
C SER A 126 -20.91 21.57 -3.46
N VAL A 127 -21.07 20.24 -3.42
CA VAL A 127 -20.11 19.32 -2.79
C VAL A 127 -18.83 19.23 -3.61
N VAL A 128 -18.93 19.34 -4.94
CA VAL A 128 -17.78 19.25 -5.84
C VAL A 128 -17.08 20.59 -5.96
N PHE A 129 -17.78 21.63 -6.43
CA PHE A 129 -17.17 22.94 -6.69
C PHE A 129 -16.85 23.73 -5.42
N GLY A 130 -17.45 23.38 -4.28
CA GLY A 130 -17.10 23.96 -2.98
C GLY A 130 -15.88 23.31 -2.33
N HIS A 131 -15.41 22.16 -2.83
CA HIS A 131 -14.31 21.42 -2.23
C HIS A 131 -12.95 21.94 -2.73
N SER A 132 -12.02 22.20 -1.82
CA SER A 132 -10.68 22.74 -2.16
C SER A 132 -9.84 21.81 -3.04
N GLY A 133 -10.12 20.51 -3.01
CA GLY A 133 -9.47 19.51 -3.86
C GLY A 133 -9.98 19.43 -5.30
N PHE A 134 -11.03 20.19 -5.67
CA PHE A 134 -11.49 20.23 -7.07
C PHE A 134 -10.62 21.19 -7.89
N LEU A 135 -9.97 20.67 -8.93
CA LEU A 135 -9.01 21.42 -9.75
C LEU A 135 -9.63 21.87 -11.07
N HIS A 136 -10.16 23.10 -11.11
CA HIS A 136 -10.76 23.66 -12.32
C HIS A 136 -9.81 23.64 -13.55
N GLN A 137 -8.50 23.74 -13.33
CA GLN A 137 -7.46 23.80 -14.35
C GLN A 137 -7.35 22.49 -15.16
N VAL A 138 -7.81 21.37 -14.61
CA VAL A 138 -7.73 20.06 -15.28
C VAL A 138 -9.05 19.65 -15.95
N GLN A 139 -10.06 20.52 -15.96
CA GLN A 139 -11.32 20.25 -16.64
C GLN A 139 -11.11 19.97 -18.13
N GLY A 140 -11.68 18.87 -18.62
CA GLY A 140 -11.58 18.42 -20.00
C GLY A 140 -10.27 17.70 -20.34
N ILE A 141 -9.29 17.67 -19.43
CA ILE A 141 -8.07 16.89 -19.62
C ILE A 141 -8.40 15.40 -19.54
N ARG A 142 -8.04 14.66 -20.59
CA ARG A 142 -8.16 13.20 -20.64
C ARG A 142 -6.80 12.58 -20.36
N PRO A 143 -6.59 11.94 -19.20
CA PRO A 143 -5.34 11.24 -18.92
C PRO A 143 -5.17 10.06 -19.89
N PRO A 144 -3.93 9.62 -20.14
CA PRO A 144 -3.66 8.39 -20.89
C PRO A 144 -4.49 7.22 -20.32
N GLY A 145 -5.15 6.48 -21.22
CA GLY A 145 -6.00 5.35 -20.83
C GLY A 145 -7.33 5.69 -20.17
N GLY A 146 -7.66 6.97 -19.97
CA GLY A 146 -8.83 7.36 -19.18
C GLY A 146 -8.71 6.99 -17.70
N VAL A 147 -7.47 6.78 -17.22
CA VAL A 147 -7.18 6.44 -15.83
C VAL A 147 -6.92 7.73 -15.05
N HIS A 148 -7.97 8.26 -14.41
CA HIS A 148 -7.91 9.42 -13.53
C HIS A 148 -7.39 9.05 -12.13
N LEU A 149 -7.71 7.84 -11.67
CA LEU A 149 -7.28 7.29 -10.38
C LEU A 149 -6.32 6.13 -10.62
N PHE A 150 -5.03 6.45 -10.76
CA PHE A 150 -4.01 5.45 -11.06
C PHE A 150 -3.68 4.52 -9.89
N HIS A 151 -3.74 5.05 -8.67
CA HIS A 151 -3.48 4.30 -7.44
C HIS A 151 -4.58 4.61 -6.43
N TYR A 152 -5.12 3.55 -5.83
CA TYR A 152 -6.20 3.62 -4.86
C TYR A 152 -5.88 2.68 -3.71
N ALA A 153 -6.12 3.14 -2.48
CA ALA A 153 -6.11 2.30 -1.30
C ALA A 153 -7.39 2.53 -0.49
N ALA A 154 -7.78 1.54 0.29
CA ALA A 154 -8.96 1.58 1.14
C ALA A 154 -8.58 1.11 2.55
N ASP A 155 -9.09 1.82 3.54
CA ASP A 155 -8.98 1.41 4.93
C ASP A 155 -10.13 0.43 5.23
N LEU A 156 -9.78 -0.82 5.59
CA LEU A 156 -10.73 -1.89 5.84
C LEU A 156 -10.82 -2.21 7.33
N ALA A 157 -12.05 -2.37 7.81
CA ALA A 157 -12.32 -2.81 9.18
C ALA A 157 -13.19 -4.07 9.18
N ARG A 158 -12.90 -4.97 10.12
CA ARG A 158 -13.72 -6.14 10.40
C ARG A 158 -14.79 -5.77 11.43
N SER A 159 -16.06 -5.92 11.06
CA SER A 159 -17.16 -5.72 12.01
C SER A 159 -17.31 -6.89 12.98
N PRO A 160 -17.97 -6.70 14.14
CA PRO A 160 -18.16 -7.78 15.12
C PRO A 160 -18.87 -9.04 14.60
N ASP A 161 -19.69 -8.92 13.56
CA ASP A 161 -20.37 -10.02 12.86
C ASP A 161 -19.47 -10.75 11.84
N GLY A 162 -18.24 -10.26 11.63
CA GLY A 162 -17.29 -10.85 10.70
C GLY A 162 -17.51 -10.45 9.24
N HIS A 163 -18.10 -9.28 8.98
CA HIS A 163 -18.10 -8.68 7.65
C HIS A 163 -16.97 -7.65 7.49
N TRP A 164 -16.52 -7.42 6.26
CA TRP A 164 -15.54 -6.38 5.95
C TRP A 164 -16.25 -5.09 5.53
N TRP A 165 -15.81 -3.97 6.07
CA TRP A 165 -16.32 -2.64 5.77
C TRP A 165 -15.18 -1.76 5.27
N VAL A 166 -15.45 -1.00 4.22
CA VAL A 166 -14.59 0.12 3.82
C VAL A 166 -14.92 1.29 4.74
N PHE A 167 -13.92 1.73 5.49
CA PHE A 167 -14.04 2.86 6.43
C PHE A 167 -13.57 4.16 5.79
N ASP A 168 -12.54 4.13 4.95
CA ASP A 168 -11.99 5.31 4.30
C ASP A 168 -11.40 4.99 2.92
N ASP A 169 -11.34 6.00 2.06
CA ASP A 169 -10.82 5.94 0.69
C ASP A 169 -9.59 6.85 0.55
N ARG A 170 -8.47 6.28 0.11
CA ARG A 170 -7.24 7.03 -0.14
C ARG A 170 -7.01 7.16 -1.65
N THR A 171 -7.45 8.29 -2.20
CA THR A 171 -7.46 8.55 -3.65
C THR A 171 -6.37 9.54 -4.14
N GLN A 172 -5.44 9.91 -3.26
CA GLN A 172 -4.33 10.82 -3.58
C GLN A 172 -3.02 10.05 -3.77
N ALA A 173 -2.08 10.17 -2.82
CA ALA A 173 -0.81 9.44 -2.81
C ALA A 173 -0.76 8.46 -1.63
N PRO A 174 -1.60 7.39 -1.59
CA PRO A 174 -1.66 6.49 -0.44
C PRO A 174 -0.30 5.85 -0.14
N SER A 175 0.11 5.91 1.13
CA SER A 175 1.31 5.25 1.68
C SER A 175 0.97 3.88 2.26
N GLY A 176 1.96 3.00 2.40
CA GLY A 176 1.82 1.70 3.06
C GLY A 176 2.25 0.49 2.22
N ALA A 177 2.26 0.58 0.89
CA ALA A 177 2.63 -0.54 0.01
C ALA A 177 4.09 -0.99 0.21
N GLY A 178 5.02 -0.05 0.34
CA GLY A 178 6.43 -0.34 0.62
C GLY A 178 6.63 -0.91 2.01
N TYR A 179 5.91 -0.39 3.01
CA TYR A 179 5.91 -0.94 4.37
C TYR A 179 5.38 -2.38 4.42
N ALA A 180 4.28 -2.66 3.71
CA ALA A 180 3.71 -4.00 3.60
C ALA A 180 4.67 -4.98 2.91
N LEU A 181 5.38 -4.53 1.88
CA LEU A 181 6.43 -5.31 1.22
C LEU A 181 7.59 -5.60 2.17
N GLU A 182 8.09 -4.60 2.90
CA GLU A 182 9.21 -4.78 3.81
C GLU A 182 8.85 -5.72 4.97
N ASN A 183 7.67 -5.53 5.58
CA ASN A 183 7.13 -6.44 6.59
C ASN A 183 7.04 -7.87 6.04
N ARG A 184 6.59 -8.03 4.80
CA ARG A 184 6.52 -9.35 4.14
C ARG A 184 7.90 -9.99 3.99
N LEU A 185 8.91 -9.22 3.58
CA LEU A 185 10.28 -9.70 3.41
C LEU A 185 10.89 -10.10 4.75
N ILE A 186 10.80 -9.25 5.77
CA ILE A 186 11.30 -9.49 7.13
C ILE A 186 10.68 -10.76 7.71
N VAL A 187 9.35 -10.85 7.76
CA VAL A 187 8.66 -12.00 8.38
C VAL A 187 8.92 -13.30 7.60
N SER A 188 9.07 -13.23 6.27
CA SER A 188 9.36 -14.41 5.45
C SER A 188 10.75 -15.01 5.70
N ARG A 189 11.76 -14.18 6.04
CA ARG A 189 13.12 -14.62 6.40
C ARG A 189 13.14 -15.32 7.76
N VAL A 190 12.29 -14.85 8.69
CA VAL A 190 12.16 -15.40 10.04
C VAL A 190 11.38 -16.73 10.04
N PHE A 191 10.36 -16.84 9.17
CA PHE A 191 9.48 -18.02 9.10
C PHE A 191 9.40 -18.68 7.70
N PRO A 192 10.50 -19.06 7.05
CA PRO A 192 10.51 -19.45 5.63
C PRO A 192 9.72 -20.74 5.34
N ARG A 193 9.76 -21.72 6.24
CA ARG A 193 8.97 -22.96 6.11
C ARG A 193 7.47 -22.68 6.24
N LEU A 194 7.10 -21.81 7.16
CA LEU A 194 5.71 -21.46 7.42
C LEU A 194 5.05 -20.76 6.22
N PHE A 195 5.77 -19.82 5.59
CA PHE A 195 5.29 -19.14 4.39
C PHE A 195 5.03 -20.12 3.23
N ARG A 196 5.91 -21.12 3.09
CA ARG A 196 5.77 -22.18 2.10
C ARG A 196 4.57 -23.07 2.40
N ASP A 197 4.43 -23.52 3.64
CA ASP A 197 3.37 -24.43 4.07
C ASP A 197 1.98 -23.77 3.99
N LEU A 198 1.91 -22.47 4.29
CA LEU A 198 0.69 -21.66 4.16
C LEU A 198 0.40 -21.20 2.72
N ARG A 199 1.33 -21.41 1.78
CA ARG A 199 1.23 -20.94 0.38
C ARG A 199 0.88 -19.45 0.30
N VAL A 200 1.59 -18.64 1.09
CA VAL A 200 1.36 -17.18 1.14
C VAL A 200 1.58 -16.57 -0.26
N GLN A 201 0.63 -15.74 -0.71
CA GLN A 201 0.72 -15.10 -2.02
C GLN A 201 1.91 -14.13 -2.10
N HIS A 202 2.61 -14.13 -3.24
CA HIS A 202 3.74 -13.26 -3.49
C HIS A 202 3.28 -11.86 -3.93
N MET A 203 3.77 -10.83 -3.23
CA MET A 203 3.44 -9.43 -3.53
C MET A 203 4.15 -8.89 -4.76
N ALA A 204 5.18 -9.58 -5.29
CA ALA A 204 5.94 -9.13 -6.47
C ALA A 204 5.04 -8.84 -7.68
N SER A 205 4.03 -9.69 -7.90
CA SER A 205 3.07 -9.54 -9.00
C SER A 205 2.32 -8.19 -8.98
N PHE A 206 2.00 -7.66 -7.79
CA PHE A 206 1.38 -6.34 -7.64
C PHE A 206 2.33 -5.23 -8.09
N PHE A 207 3.59 -5.28 -7.67
CA PHE A 207 4.59 -4.25 -8.02
C PHE A 207 5.02 -4.34 -9.48
N ASP A 208 5.09 -5.55 -10.05
CA ASP A 208 5.30 -5.75 -11.47
C ASP A 208 4.15 -5.11 -12.26
N ALA A 209 2.89 -5.41 -11.92
CA ALA A 209 1.73 -4.82 -12.56
C ALA A 209 1.70 -3.29 -12.40
N PHE A 210 2.09 -2.76 -11.24
CA PHE A 210 2.18 -1.33 -10.98
C PHE A 210 3.22 -0.64 -11.87
N ARG A 211 4.41 -1.24 -11.99
CA ARG A 211 5.49 -0.76 -12.87
C ARG A 211 5.08 -0.80 -14.33
N GLU A 212 4.56 -1.94 -14.80
CA GLU A 212 4.15 -2.11 -16.19
C GLU A 212 3.00 -1.15 -16.55
N SER A 213 2.09 -0.87 -15.63
CA SER A 213 1.01 0.10 -15.85
C SER A 213 1.55 1.52 -16.07
N LEU A 214 2.58 1.94 -15.31
CA LEU A 214 3.22 3.25 -15.52
C LEU A 214 3.89 3.32 -16.90
N HIS A 215 4.59 2.27 -17.32
CA HIS A 215 5.21 2.21 -18.64
C HIS A 215 4.18 2.14 -19.77
N GLN A 216 3.07 1.43 -19.57
CA GLN A 216 1.99 1.32 -20.55
C GLN A 216 1.34 2.68 -20.84
N TRP A 217 1.10 3.48 -19.80
CA TRP A 217 0.43 4.78 -19.92
C TRP A 217 1.38 5.95 -20.16
N ALA A 218 2.70 5.75 -20.02
CA ALA A 218 3.69 6.75 -20.37
C ALA A 218 3.61 7.12 -21.87
N PRO A 219 3.67 8.41 -22.24
CA PRO A 219 3.72 8.84 -23.63
C PRO A 219 4.90 8.18 -24.37
N ARG A 220 4.64 7.67 -25.58
CA ARG A 220 5.66 7.05 -26.45
C ARG A 220 6.19 8.04 -27.49
N GLY A 221 7.35 7.73 -28.08
CA GLY A 221 7.84 8.43 -29.28
C GLY A 221 9.32 8.82 -29.28
N ASP A 222 9.96 8.90 -28.10
CA ASP A 222 11.33 9.43 -27.96
C ASP A 222 12.31 8.38 -27.37
N GLY A 223 11.96 7.10 -27.39
CA GLY A 223 12.75 5.98 -26.83
C GLY A 223 12.06 5.27 -25.65
N GLU A 224 12.86 4.60 -24.82
CA GLU A 224 12.39 3.93 -23.60
C GLU A 224 11.83 4.97 -22.60
N PRO A 225 10.59 4.79 -22.08
CA PRO A 225 9.96 5.77 -21.21
C PRO A 225 10.65 5.80 -19.85
N LEU A 226 11.30 6.93 -19.55
CA LEU A 226 11.78 7.25 -18.21
C LEU A 226 10.61 7.55 -17.25
N VAL A 227 10.50 6.75 -16.20
CA VAL A 227 9.57 6.94 -15.08
C VAL A 227 10.36 7.39 -13.85
N ALA A 228 9.87 8.41 -13.15
CA ALA A 228 10.49 8.89 -11.92
C ALA A 228 9.47 8.97 -10.77
N LEU A 229 9.94 8.77 -9.54
CA LEU A 229 9.18 8.92 -8.31
C LEU A 229 9.52 10.28 -7.70
N LEU A 230 8.54 11.17 -7.66
CA LEU A 230 8.68 12.52 -7.13
C LEU A 230 8.37 12.53 -5.63
N THR A 231 9.38 12.87 -4.84
CA THR A 231 9.31 12.95 -3.38
C THR A 231 9.44 14.41 -2.89
N PRO A 232 8.76 14.78 -1.78
CA PRO A 232 9.00 16.06 -1.10
C PRO A 232 10.36 16.12 -0.37
N GLY A 233 11.10 15.01 -0.32
CA GLY A 233 12.44 14.93 0.26
C GLY A 233 12.49 14.23 1.62
N PRO A 234 13.67 14.19 2.26
CA PRO A 234 13.95 13.39 3.46
C PRO A 234 13.18 13.83 4.71
N TYR A 235 12.62 15.04 4.71
CA TYR A 235 11.82 15.57 5.81
C TYR A 235 10.33 15.18 5.74
N ASN A 236 9.98 14.17 4.95
CA ASN A 236 8.63 13.63 4.90
C ASN A 236 8.52 12.31 5.67
N GLU A 237 7.38 12.10 6.32
CA GLU A 237 7.16 10.98 7.25
C GLU A 237 7.28 9.60 6.59
N THR A 238 6.98 9.52 5.29
CA THR A 238 7.04 8.29 4.50
C THR A 238 8.20 8.29 3.49
N TYR A 239 9.23 9.13 3.69
CA TYR A 239 10.37 9.19 2.77
C TYR A 239 11.09 7.83 2.61
N PHE A 240 11.18 7.05 3.70
CA PHE A 240 11.71 5.68 3.65
C PHE A 240 10.99 4.84 2.58
N GLU A 241 9.66 4.86 2.60
CA GLU A 241 8.85 4.15 1.60
C GLU A 241 9.10 4.67 0.19
N HIS A 242 9.26 5.98 0.01
CA HIS A 242 9.53 6.56 -1.31
C HIS A 242 10.85 6.03 -1.89
N ALA A 243 11.91 6.01 -1.07
CA ALA A 243 13.21 5.47 -1.46
C ALA A 243 13.15 3.95 -1.70
N LEU A 244 12.44 3.21 -0.85
CA LEU A 244 12.25 1.78 -1.00
C LEU A 244 11.53 1.44 -2.31
N LEU A 245 10.41 2.11 -2.59
CA LEU A 245 9.62 1.90 -3.81
C LEU A 245 10.39 2.32 -5.05
N ALA A 246 11.09 3.45 -5.02
CA ALA A 246 11.93 3.89 -6.15
C ALA A 246 12.99 2.82 -6.49
N ARG A 247 13.70 2.30 -5.47
CA ARG A 247 14.68 1.23 -5.64
C ARG A 247 14.04 -0.06 -6.15
N TYR A 248 12.92 -0.47 -5.56
CA TYR A 248 12.27 -1.73 -5.90
C TYR A 248 11.67 -1.74 -7.31
N LEU A 249 11.05 -0.63 -7.72
CA LEU A 249 10.44 -0.47 -9.04
C LEU A 249 11.47 -0.09 -10.12
N GLY A 250 12.69 0.31 -9.73
CA GLY A 250 13.74 0.75 -10.65
C GLY A 250 13.50 2.16 -11.20
N PHE A 251 12.86 3.03 -10.42
CA PHE A 251 12.59 4.42 -10.80
C PHE A 251 13.64 5.37 -10.21
N ALA A 252 13.91 6.46 -10.93
CA ALA A 252 14.69 7.56 -10.38
C ALA A 252 13.90 8.23 -9.24
N LEU A 253 14.47 8.30 -8.05
CA LEU A 253 13.95 9.13 -6.96
C LEU A 253 14.39 10.58 -7.19
N VAL A 254 13.43 11.50 -7.29
CA VAL A 254 13.68 12.89 -7.65
C VAL A 254 12.92 13.84 -6.75
N GLU A 255 13.52 15.00 -6.47
CA GLU A 255 12.85 16.13 -5.83
C GLU A 255 12.42 17.18 -6.88
N GLY A 256 11.60 18.15 -6.48
CA GLY A 256 11.18 19.24 -7.38
C GLY A 256 12.38 20.02 -7.96
N GLY A 257 13.45 20.15 -7.18
CA GLY A 257 14.70 20.79 -7.59
C GLY A 257 15.46 20.05 -8.69
N ASP A 258 15.19 18.77 -8.93
CA ASP A 258 15.82 17.96 -9.99
C ASP A 258 15.10 18.08 -11.33
N LEU A 259 13.86 18.58 -11.30
CA LEU A 259 12.99 18.67 -12.46
C LEU A 259 12.94 20.08 -13.05
N THR A 260 12.59 20.17 -14.33
CA THR A 260 12.26 21.41 -15.02
C THR A 260 11.22 21.16 -16.10
N VAL A 261 10.43 22.17 -16.46
CA VAL A 261 9.41 22.09 -17.50
C VAL A 261 9.86 22.92 -18.70
N ARG A 262 9.90 22.30 -19.88
CA ARG A 262 10.21 22.97 -21.16
C ARG A 262 9.36 22.36 -22.27
N ASP A 263 8.78 23.22 -23.10
CA ASP A 263 7.93 22.83 -24.24
C ASP A 263 6.79 21.86 -23.87
N GLY A 264 6.15 22.09 -22.73
CA GLY A 264 5.06 21.25 -22.22
C GLY A 264 5.50 19.85 -21.76
N LYS A 265 6.81 19.60 -21.62
CA LYS A 265 7.38 18.33 -21.16
C LYS A 265 8.16 18.52 -19.86
N VAL A 266 8.22 17.45 -19.06
CA VAL A 266 9.03 17.41 -17.84
C VAL A 266 10.40 16.81 -18.16
N TRP A 267 11.44 17.40 -17.59
CA TRP A 267 12.83 17.02 -17.80
C TRP A 267 13.55 16.86 -16.47
N LEU A 268 14.33 15.79 -16.36
CA LEU A 268 15.28 15.54 -15.28
C LEU A 268 16.62 16.20 -15.63
N LYS A 269 17.13 17.03 -14.71
CA LYS A 269 18.46 17.63 -14.79
C LYS A 269 19.52 16.57 -14.46
N THR A 270 20.39 16.26 -15.42
CA THR A 270 21.54 15.38 -15.21
C THR A 270 22.83 16.09 -15.62
N VAL A 271 23.98 15.54 -15.22
CA VAL A 271 25.30 16.08 -15.62
C VAL A 271 25.49 16.03 -17.14
N GLU A 272 24.89 15.04 -17.81
CA GLU A 272 24.93 14.87 -19.27
C GLU A 272 23.92 15.76 -20.02
N GLY A 273 23.09 16.51 -19.29
CA GLY A 273 22.02 17.34 -19.83
C GLY A 273 20.63 16.89 -19.38
N LEU A 274 19.61 17.33 -20.12
CA LEU A 274 18.21 17.08 -19.79
C LEU A 274 17.74 15.71 -20.31
N LYS A 275 17.20 14.88 -19.42
CA LYS A 275 16.54 13.61 -19.80
C LYS A 275 15.03 13.75 -19.67
N ARG A 276 14.28 13.43 -20.72
CA ARG A 276 12.81 13.57 -20.73
C ARG A 276 12.19 12.58 -19.74
N VAL A 277 11.34 13.06 -18.85
CA VAL A 277 10.51 12.23 -17.96
C VAL A 277 9.15 12.04 -18.61
N HIS A 278 8.69 10.79 -18.69
CA HIS A 278 7.48 10.41 -19.40
C HIS A 278 6.31 10.14 -18.43
N ALA A 279 6.60 9.63 -17.24
CA ALA A 279 5.63 9.49 -16.17
C ALA A 279 6.26 9.88 -14.82
N LEU A 280 5.46 10.51 -13.97
CA LEU A 280 5.82 10.87 -12.60
C LEU A 280 4.87 10.17 -11.64
N LEU A 281 5.43 9.30 -10.79
CA LEU A 281 4.72 8.83 -9.60
C LEU A 281 4.87 9.89 -8.51
N ARG A 282 3.83 10.70 -8.33
CA ARG A 282 3.80 11.79 -7.34
C ARG A 282 3.54 11.25 -5.93
N ARG A 283 4.42 11.57 -4.97
CA ARG A 283 4.31 11.23 -3.53
C ARG A 283 4.24 12.46 -2.63
N GLN A 284 3.58 13.50 -3.11
CA GLN A 284 3.35 14.76 -2.42
C GLN A 284 1.90 15.19 -2.66
N ASP A 285 1.32 15.88 -1.69
CA ASP A 285 -0.03 16.43 -1.77
C ASP A 285 -0.06 17.75 -2.55
#